data_AF-S8FAQ4-F1
#
_entry.id   AF-S8FAQ4-F1
#
_cell.length_a   1.000
_cell.length_b   1.000
_cell.length_c   1.000
_cell.angle_alpha   90.00
_cell.angle_beta   90.00
_cell.angle_gamma   90.00
#
_symmetry.space_group_name_H-M   'P 1'
#
loop_
_entity.id
_entity.type
_entity.pdbx_description
1 polymer ?
#
loop_
_entity_poly.entity_id
_entity_poly.type
_entity_poly.pdbx_seq_one_letter_code
_entity_poly.pdbx_strand_id
1 'polypeptide(L)'
;MGVAVKCRLRPPQLVAGQKEIDLVVTDAGLSCLPTHALVIHPPVDPFAPPPTGERTWMNLPHSRDISIMPIHAAILAANCGRLPDRWPNSRPQPPPSQIVFEGGEIANGYRVPLVPFCLPYPTAFEPLARYMYNHHKGMLYHSLVRMYEPLSVNASNNHPRYYESDALDKDYSPKKRLFIAARECVSRHGGHLPWIHEQMQFVEGFWKNVVALAVADDDLWEILQLAWEALVLAMSWTRGARAKVARDDALRVLEAAHEGRQVVVESPRDKARRVVRTLGDYVARRMKDGRRR
;
A
#
# COMPACT_ATOMS: atom_id res chain seq x y z
N MET A 1 -16.05 -1.58 -5.18
CA MET A 1 -15.59 -2.82 -4.50
C MET A 1 -15.83 -2.65 -3.01
N GLY A 2 -16.39 -3.67 -2.36
CA GLY A 2 -16.86 -3.60 -0.97
C GLY A 2 -15.76 -3.39 0.07
N VAL A 3 -16.19 -3.02 1.29
CA VAL A 3 -15.32 -2.76 2.44
C VAL A 3 -14.58 -4.04 2.83
N ALA A 4 -13.25 -4.01 2.83
CA ALA A 4 -12.44 -5.09 3.39
C ALA A 4 -12.55 -5.08 4.91
N VAL A 5 -13.14 -6.12 5.50
CA VAL A 5 -13.16 -6.30 6.95
C VAL A 5 -11.79 -6.79 7.39
N LYS A 6 -11.15 -6.07 8.33
CA LYS A 6 -9.89 -6.50 8.96
C LYS A 6 -10.19 -7.18 10.29
N CYS A 7 -9.75 -8.41 10.46
CA CYS A 7 -9.82 -9.11 11.74
C CYS A 7 -8.62 -10.05 11.91
N ARG A 8 -8.43 -10.60 13.11
CA ARG A 8 -7.32 -11.51 13.44
C ARG A 8 -7.83 -12.94 13.54
N LEU A 9 -7.32 -13.84 12.71
CA LEU A 9 -7.74 -15.25 12.66
C LEU A 9 -6.56 -16.21 12.56
N ARG A 10 -6.84 -17.52 12.69
CA ARG A 10 -5.88 -18.60 12.45
C ARG A 10 -6.15 -19.32 11.12
N PRO A 11 -5.76 -18.77 9.95
CA PRO A 11 -5.87 -19.49 8.69
C PRO A 11 -5.11 -20.84 8.73
N PRO A 12 -5.54 -21.89 8.00
CA PRO A 12 -6.74 -21.96 7.17
C PRO A 12 -8.03 -22.28 7.95
N GLN A 13 -7.97 -22.36 9.29
CA GLN A 13 -9.15 -22.57 10.12
C GLN A 13 -9.94 -21.26 10.17
N LEU A 14 -10.88 -21.11 9.24
CA LEU A 14 -11.89 -20.06 9.24
C LEU A 14 -12.61 -20.04 10.60
N VAL A 15 -13.10 -18.87 11.04
CA VAL A 15 -13.79 -18.68 12.32
C VAL A 15 -14.78 -19.82 12.54
N ALA A 16 -14.57 -20.63 13.58
CA ALA A 16 -15.51 -21.68 13.98
C ALA A 16 -15.93 -22.66 12.86
N GLY A 17 -15.10 -22.87 11.83
CA GLY A 17 -15.45 -23.73 10.70
C GLY A 17 -16.47 -23.13 9.71
N GLN A 18 -16.73 -21.82 9.78
CA GLN A 18 -17.54 -21.11 8.80
C GLN A 18 -16.94 -21.28 7.40
N LYS A 19 -17.70 -21.86 6.48
CA LYS A 19 -17.31 -22.07 5.07
C LYS A 19 -17.85 -21.02 4.13
N GLU A 20 -18.76 -20.18 4.61
CA GLU A 20 -19.52 -19.23 3.83
C GLU A 20 -19.69 -17.93 4.62
N ILE A 21 -19.94 -16.83 3.91
CA ILE A 21 -20.20 -15.51 4.48
C ILE A 21 -21.39 -14.88 3.77
N ASP A 22 -22.21 -14.16 4.54
CA ASP A 22 -23.31 -13.35 4.02
C ASP A 22 -22.75 -11.97 3.64
N LEU A 23 -22.95 -11.58 2.38
CA LEU A 23 -22.52 -10.30 1.82
C LEU A 23 -23.74 -9.42 1.55
N VAL A 24 -23.67 -8.15 1.92
CA VAL A 24 -24.68 -7.14 1.58
C VAL A 24 -24.33 -6.47 0.26
N VAL A 25 -25.33 -6.29 -0.61
CA VAL A 25 -25.22 -5.52 -1.86
C VAL A 25 -26.03 -4.26 -1.74
N THR A 26 -25.40 -3.11 -1.91
CA THR A 26 -26.11 -1.82 -1.83
C THR A 26 -26.62 -1.35 -3.20
N ASP A 27 -25.95 -1.64 -4.32
CA ASP A 27 -26.22 -0.89 -5.57
C ASP A 27 -25.99 -1.63 -6.91
N ALA A 28 -25.66 -2.92 -6.91
CA ALA A 28 -25.35 -3.62 -8.17
C ALA A 28 -26.39 -4.72 -8.45
N GLY A 29 -27.00 -4.69 -9.63
CA GLY A 29 -27.91 -5.74 -10.09
C GLY A 29 -27.28 -7.14 -9.97
N LEU A 30 -28.14 -8.17 -9.94
CA LEU A 30 -27.76 -9.57 -9.65
C LEU A 30 -26.65 -10.15 -10.55
N SER A 31 -26.39 -9.57 -11.73
CA SER A 31 -25.35 -10.00 -12.66
C SER A 31 -23.92 -9.65 -12.22
N CYS A 32 -23.75 -8.77 -11.24
CA CYS A 32 -22.46 -8.30 -10.75
C CYS A 32 -22.06 -8.90 -9.39
N LEU A 33 -22.75 -9.97 -8.97
CA LEU A 33 -22.51 -10.58 -7.66
C LEU A 33 -21.22 -11.40 -7.66
N PRO A 34 -20.27 -11.11 -6.75
CA PRO A 34 -19.09 -11.94 -6.58
C PRO A 34 -19.50 -13.36 -6.22
N THR A 35 -18.75 -14.31 -6.76
CA THR A 35 -18.99 -15.74 -6.54
C THR A 35 -18.39 -16.25 -5.23
N HIS A 36 -17.34 -15.59 -4.73
CA HIS A 36 -16.55 -16.06 -3.58
C HIS A 36 -16.14 -14.86 -2.73
N ALA A 37 -15.78 -15.12 -1.48
CA ALA A 37 -15.07 -14.17 -0.63
C ALA A 37 -13.69 -14.74 -0.27
N LEU A 38 -12.63 -14.03 -0.65
CA LEU A 38 -11.28 -14.42 -0.29
C LEU A 38 -10.99 -14.00 1.15
N VAL A 39 -10.39 -14.92 1.91
CA VAL A 39 -9.79 -14.63 3.21
C VAL A 39 -8.30 -14.47 3.00
N ILE A 40 -7.88 -13.25 2.73
CA ILE A 40 -6.51 -12.91 2.36
C ILE A 40 -5.68 -12.81 3.63
N HIS A 41 -4.57 -13.54 3.69
CA HIS A 41 -3.71 -13.58 4.86
C HIS A 41 -2.23 -13.73 4.48
N PRO A 42 -1.29 -13.29 5.34
CA PRO A 42 0.14 -13.50 5.10
C PRO A 42 0.52 -14.98 5.32
N PRO A 43 1.68 -15.44 4.81
CA PRO A 43 2.25 -16.72 5.19
C PRO A 43 2.50 -16.78 6.70
N VAL A 44 2.61 -18.00 7.23
CA VAL A 44 3.02 -18.18 8.64
C VAL A 44 4.47 -17.77 8.75
N ASP A 45 4.80 -16.90 9.71
CA ASP A 45 6.18 -16.66 10.08
C ASP A 45 6.68 -17.87 10.88
N PRO A 46 7.62 -18.67 10.34
CA PRO A 46 8.12 -19.86 11.02
C PRO A 46 8.94 -19.53 12.27
N PHE A 47 9.36 -18.27 12.44
CA PHE A 47 10.15 -17.79 13.57
C PHE A 47 9.33 -16.99 14.58
N ALA A 48 8.02 -16.82 14.34
CA ALA A 48 7.17 -16.12 15.28
C ALA A 48 7.18 -16.87 16.63
N PRO A 49 7.47 -16.17 17.74
CA PRO A 49 7.45 -16.80 19.05
C PRO A 49 6.06 -17.36 19.35
N PRO A 50 5.94 -18.51 20.03
CA PRO A 50 4.65 -18.98 20.51
C PRO A 50 4.02 -17.89 21.38
N PRO A 51 2.69 -17.71 21.33
CA PRO A 51 2.04 -16.64 22.08
C PRO A 51 2.33 -16.82 23.57
N THR A 52 2.98 -15.82 24.14
CA THR A 52 3.22 -15.74 25.58
C THR A 52 1.96 -15.24 26.27
N GLY A 53 1.17 -16.14 26.86
CA GLY A 53 -0.03 -15.78 27.62
C GLY A 53 -1.10 -16.87 27.61
N GLU A 54 -2.16 -16.66 28.42
CA GLU A 54 -3.35 -17.50 28.37
C GLU A 54 -3.99 -17.47 26.97
N ARG A 55 -4.55 -18.62 26.56
CA ARG A 55 -5.27 -18.78 25.29
C ARG A 55 -6.57 -17.98 25.32
N THR A 56 -6.50 -16.70 25.00
CA THR A 56 -7.67 -15.88 24.67
C THR A 56 -7.90 -15.92 23.16
N TRP A 57 -9.12 -15.60 22.71
CA TRP A 57 -9.41 -15.45 21.28
C TRP A 57 -8.52 -14.40 20.58
N MET A 58 -7.94 -13.47 21.35
CA MET A 58 -6.94 -12.50 20.90
C MET A 58 -5.50 -13.06 20.84
N ASN A 59 -5.19 -14.09 21.64
CA ASN A 59 -3.86 -14.70 21.81
C ASN A 59 -3.81 -16.14 21.27
N LEU A 60 -4.42 -16.37 20.10
CA LEU A 60 -4.29 -17.66 19.42
C LEU A 60 -2.88 -17.81 18.86
N PRO A 61 -2.21 -18.95 19.05
CA PRO A 61 -0.94 -19.23 18.40
C PRO A 61 -1.09 -19.10 16.89
N HIS A 62 -0.25 -18.28 16.27
CA HIS A 62 -0.25 -18.04 14.81
C HIS A 62 -1.49 -17.27 14.31
N SER A 63 -2.11 -16.45 15.16
CA SER A 63 -3.11 -15.47 14.73
C SER A 63 -2.49 -14.48 13.75
N ARG A 64 -3.19 -14.19 12.67
CA ARG A 64 -2.76 -13.32 11.56
C ARG A 64 -3.83 -12.29 11.27
N ASP A 65 -3.39 -11.08 10.93
CA ASP A 65 -4.28 -10.09 10.36
C ASP A 65 -4.75 -10.59 8.99
N ILE A 66 -6.07 -10.63 8.82
CA ILE A 66 -6.71 -11.05 7.59
C ILE A 66 -7.54 -9.92 7.01
N SER A 67 -7.81 -10.02 5.70
CA SER A 67 -8.80 -9.17 5.02
C SER A 67 -9.75 -10.04 4.22
N ILE A 68 -11.04 -9.72 4.28
CA ILE A 68 -12.06 -10.41 3.49
C ILE A 68 -12.36 -9.58 2.25
N MET A 69 -12.24 -10.18 1.06
CA MET A 69 -12.47 -9.50 -0.22
C MET A 69 -13.40 -10.31 -1.12
N PRO A 70 -14.59 -9.78 -1.46
CA PRO A 70 -15.47 -10.41 -2.44
C PRO A 70 -14.84 -10.42 -3.85
N ILE A 71 -14.95 -11.55 -4.57
CA ILE A 71 -14.38 -11.72 -5.91
C ILE A 71 -15.19 -12.66 -6.81
N HIS A 72 -15.07 -12.45 -8.13
CA HIS A 72 -15.49 -13.40 -9.15
C HIS A 72 -14.35 -14.37 -9.44
N ALA A 73 -14.58 -15.67 -9.24
CA ALA A 73 -13.57 -16.70 -9.50
C ALA A 73 -13.10 -16.68 -10.95
N ALA A 74 -13.99 -16.36 -11.89
CA ALA A 74 -13.66 -16.22 -13.31
C ALA A 74 -12.58 -15.14 -13.57
N ILE A 75 -12.58 -14.04 -12.81
CA ILE A 75 -11.58 -12.97 -12.97
C ILE A 75 -10.20 -13.46 -12.52
N LEU A 76 -10.13 -14.21 -11.41
CA LEU A 76 -8.88 -14.81 -10.98
C LEU A 76 -8.41 -15.89 -11.96
N ALA A 77 -9.30 -16.75 -12.44
CA ALA A 77 -8.97 -17.79 -13.41
C ALA A 77 -8.49 -17.22 -14.75
N ALA A 78 -9.01 -16.06 -15.16
CA ALA A 78 -8.58 -15.39 -16.39
C ALA A 78 -7.20 -14.73 -16.26
N ASN A 79 -6.82 -14.26 -15.06
CA ASN A 79 -5.62 -13.44 -14.86
C ASN A 79 -4.46 -14.16 -14.17
N CYS A 80 -4.70 -15.25 -13.45
CA CYS A 80 -3.71 -15.92 -12.59
C CYS A 80 -3.41 -17.33 -13.10
N GLY A 81 -2.13 -17.63 -13.34
CA GLY A 81 -1.67 -18.99 -13.64
C GLY A 81 -1.60 -19.90 -12.42
N ARG A 82 -1.68 -19.35 -11.20
CA ARG A 82 -1.71 -20.12 -9.94
C ARG A 82 -2.87 -19.68 -9.05
N LEU A 83 -3.76 -20.62 -8.77
CA LEU A 83 -4.88 -20.47 -7.84
C LEU A 83 -4.76 -21.49 -6.69
N PRO A 84 -5.46 -21.29 -5.57
CA PRO A 84 -5.57 -22.31 -4.53
C PRO A 84 -6.13 -23.62 -5.08
N ASP A 85 -5.52 -24.76 -4.70
CA ASP A 85 -5.92 -26.09 -5.14
C ASP A 85 -7.38 -26.43 -4.80
N ARG A 86 -7.89 -25.85 -3.72
CA ARG A 86 -9.27 -26.05 -3.25
C ARG A 86 -10.11 -24.83 -3.56
N TRP A 87 -10.84 -24.91 -4.66
CA TRP A 87 -11.85 -23.94 -5.02
C TRP A 87 -13.25 -24.54 -4.83
N PRO A 88 -14.04 -24.09 -3.84
CA PRO A 88 -15.39 -24.61 -3.63
C PRO A 88 -16.31 -24.20 -4.80
N ASN A 89 -17.30 -25.04 -5.10
CA ASN A 89 -18.35 -24.64 -6.03
C ASN A 89 -19.18 -23.52 -5.38
N SER A 90 -19.37 -22.41 -6.10
CA SER A 90 -20.25 -21.34 -5.66
C SER A 90 -21.62 -21.47 -6.29
N ARG A 91 -22.63 -21.35 -5.44
CA ARG A 91 -24.03 -21.12 -5.82
C ARG A 91 -24.51 -20.00 -4.91
N PRO A 92 -24.46 -18.72 -5.34
CA PRO A 92 -24.97 -17.63 -4.53
C PRO A 92 -26.42 -17.90 -4.13
N GLN A 93 -26.70 -17.93 -2.83
CA GLN A 93 -28.05 -18.14 -2.29
C GLN A 93 -28.46 -16.92 -1.46
N PRO A 94 -29.76 -16.60 -1.36
CA PRO A 94 -30.21 -15.64 -0.37
C PRO A 94 -29.81 -16.11 1.04
N PRO A 95 -29.46 -15.20 1.96
CA PRO A 95 -29.14 -15.55 3.33
C PRO A 95 -30.38 -16.18 4.01
N PRO A 96 -30.18 -17.11 4.96
CA PRO A 96 -31.26 -17.81 5.66
C PRO A 96 -32.09 -16.87 6.56
N SER A 97 -31.56 -15.70 6.88
CA SER A 97 -32.23 -14.63 7.61
C SER A 97 -32.10 -13.33 6.84
N GLN A 98 -33.13 -12.49 6.87
CA GLN A 98 -33.02 -11.11 6.37
C GLN A 98 -31.89 -10.40 7.11
N ILE A 99 -31.04 -9.70 6.36
CA ILE A 99 -30.01 -8.85 6.95
C ILE A 99 -30.69 -7.54 7.32
N VAL A 100 -30.83 -7.28 8.62
CA VAL A 100 -31.46 -6.07 9.14
C VAL A 100 -30.38 -5.20 9.78
N PHE A 101 -30.22 -3.97 9.29
CA PHE A 101 -29.29 -3.00 9.86
C PHE A 101 -29.85 -2.37 11.15
N GLU A 102 -29.00 -1.68 11.93
CA GLU A 102 -29.38 -0.99 13.19
C GLU A 102 -30.44 0.12 13.03
N GLY A 103 -31.00 0.34 11.84
CA GLY A 103 -32.14 1.23 11.57
C GLY A 103 -33.41 0.51 11.11
N GLY A 104 -33.45 -0.82 11.12
CA GLY A 104 -34.58 -1.62 10.63
C GLY A 104 -34.63 -1.79 9.10
N GLU A 105 -33.66 -1.21 8.37
CA GLU A 105 -33.53 -1.38 6.93
C GLU A 105 -33.15 -2.83 6.59
N ILE A 106 -33.94 -3.44 5.69
CA ILE A 106 -33.69 -4.78 5.17
C ILE A 106 -32.75 -4.66 3.97
N ALA A 107 -31.60 -5.31 4.07
CA ALA A 107 -30.62 -5.35 3.00
C ALA A 107 -30.78 -6.61 2.15
N ASN A 108 -30.65 -6.45 0.83
CA ASN A 108 -30.47 -7.59 -0.05
C ASN A 108 -29.07 -8.18 0.19
N GLY A 109 -29.04 -9.40 0.70
CA GLY A 109 -27.83 -10.16 0.92
C GLY A 109 -27.76 -11.41 0.08
N TYR A 110 -26.57 -12.00 0.00
CA TYR A 110 -26.35 -13.31 -0.60
C TYR A 110 -25.16 -13.98 0.09
N ARG A 111 -25.22 -15.30 0.16
CA ARG A 111 -24.21 -16.13 0.76
C ARG A 111 -23.23 -16.62 -0.29
N VAL A 112 -21.93 -16.51 0.02
CA VAL A 112 -20.86 -17.03 -0.82
C VAL A 112 -19.85 -17.82 -0.02
N PRO A 113 -19.19 -18.81 -0.64
CA PRO A 113 -18.10 -19.53 0.00
C PRO A 113 -16.90 -18.63 0.32
N LEU A 114 -16.29 -18.90 1.47
CA LEU A 114 -15.03 -18.33 1.92
C LEU A 114 -13.85 -19.17 1.42
N VAL A 115 -12.86 -18.52 0.82
CA VAL A 115 -11.67 -19.17 0.25
C VAL A 115 -10.41 -18.64 0.96
N PRO A 116 -9.68 -19.46 1.72
CA PRO A 116 -8.38 -19.06 2.25
C PRO A 116 -7.41 -18.70 1.13
N PHE A 117 -6.81 -17.52 1.20
CA PHE A 117 -5.97 -16.96 0.14
C PHE A 117 -4.66 -16.42 0.72
N CYS A 118 -3.63 -17.27 0.70
CA CYS A 118 -2.32 -16.92 1.23
C CYS A 118 -1.55 -16.05 0.22
N LEU A 119 -1.12 -14.86 0.62
CA LEU A 119 -0.31 -13.97 -0.21
C LEU A 119 0.94 -13.48 0.53
N PRO A 120 2.08 -13.31 -0.16
CA PRO A 120 3.28 -12.73 0.44
C PRO A 120 3.06 -11.35 1.06
N TYR A 121 2.21 -10.53 0.44
CA TYR A 121 1.98 -9.15 0.88
C TYR A 121 0.48 -8.77 0.77
N PRO A 122 -0.36 -9.18 1.73
CA PRO A 122 -1.82 -9.03 1.66
C PRO A 122 -2.33 -7.61 1.33
N THR A 123 -1.68 -6.59 1.87
CA THR A 123 -2.11 -5.19 1.71
C THR A 123 -1.95 -4.65 0.28
N ALA A 124 -1.15 -5.31 -0.56
CA ALA A 124 -0.98 -4.96 -1.98
C ALA A 124 -1.92 -5.72 -2.91
N PHE A 125 -2.79 -6.60 -2.39
CA PHE A 125 -3.71 -7.36 -3.25
C PHE A 125 -4.85 -6.52 -3.80
N GLU A 126 -5.33 -5.52 -3.06
CA GLU A 126 -6.48 -4.71 -3.47
C GLU A 126 -6.26 -3.96 -4.80
N PRO A 127 -5.11 -3.30 -5.04
CA PRO A 127 -4.81 -2.73 -6.35
C PRO A 127 -4.68 -3.75 -7.47
N LEU A 128 -4.13 -4.93 -7.16
CA LEU A 128 -3.97 -6.02 -8.14
C LEU A 128 -5.35 -6.55 -8.55
N ALA A 129 -6.22 -6.83 -7.57
CA ALA A 129 -7.60 -7.23 -7.81
C ALA A 129 -8.31 -6.19 -8.67
N ARG A 130 -8.19 -4.90 -8.34
CA ARG A 130 -8.78 -3.82 -9.13
C ARG A 130 -8.30 -3.81 -10.58
N TYR A 131 -6.99 -3.95 -10.81
CA TYR A 131 -6.43 -4.02 -12.14
C TYR A 131 -6.97 -5.24 -12.93
N MET A 132 -7.08 -6.41 -12.30
CA MET A 132 -7.63 -7.61 -12.95
C MET A 132 -9.08 -7.44 -13.45
N TYR A 133 -9.85 -6.50 -12.88
CA TYR A 133 -11.20 -6.19 -13.35
C TYR A 133 -11.26 -5.18 -14.49
N ASN A 134 -10.38 -4.18 -14.48
CA ASN A 134 -10.52 -3.00 -15.35
C ASN A 134 -9.35 -2.78 -16.31
N HIS A 135 -8.23 -3.50 -16.13
CA HIS A 135 -6.94 -3.34 -16.83
C HIS A 135 -6.50 -1.87 -16.96
N HIS A 136 -6.89 -1.02 -16.01
CA HIS A 136 -6.68 0.42 -16.09
C HIS A 136 -5.27 0.76 -15.60
N LYS A 137 -4.39 1.02 -16.57
CA LYS A 137 -2.97 1.32 -16.34
C LYS A 137 -2.72 2.50 -15.41
N GLY A 138 -3.41 3.62 -15.67
CA GLY A 138 -3.37 4.82 -14.83
C GLY A 138 -3.71 4.56 -13.37
N MET A 139 -4.80 3.82 -13.11
CA MET A 139 -5.21 3.49 -11.74
C MET A 139 -4.18 2.60 -11.04
N LEU A 140 -3.63 1.61 -11.75
CA LEU A 140 -2.58 0.74 -11.20
C LEU A 140 -1.31 1.54 -10.88
N TYR A 141 -0.85 2.37 -11.82
CA TYR A 141 0.32 3.22 -11.61
C TYR A 141 0.15 4.10 -10.36
N HIS A 142 -0.97 4.83 -10.28
CA HIS A 142 -1.27 5.68 -9.12
C HIS A 142 -1.42 4.88 -7.81
N SER A 143 -1.84 3.61 -7.87
CA SER A 143 -1.83 2.71 -6.71
C SER A 143 -0.43 2.35 -6.24
N LEU A 144 0.47 2.03 -7.18
CA LEU A 144 1.83 1.59 -6.87
C LEU A 144 2.70 2.71 -6.30
N VAL A 145 2.61 3.91 -6.87
CA VAL A 145 3.34 5.08 -6.37
C VAL A 145 2.53 5.91 -5.36
N ARG A 146 1.36 5.40 -4.94
CA ARG A 146 0.37 6.01 -4.02
C ARG A 146 0.20 7.51 -4.21
N MET A 147 0.01 7.91 -5.47
CA MET A 147 -0.18 9.31 -5.85
C MET A 147 -1.63 9.80 -5.64
N TYR A 148 -2.33 9.30 -4.61
CA TYR A 148 -3.74 9.59 -4.44
C TYR A 148 -4.01 10.93 -3.75
N GLU A 149 -4.57 11.85 -4.51
CA GLU A 149 -5.66 12.70 -4.04
C GLU A 149 -6.81 12.53 -5.05
N PRO A 150 -7.97 11.97 -4.67
CA PRO A 150 -9.12 11.97 -5.56
C PRO A 150 -9.52 13.43 -5.81
N LEU A 151 -9.77 13.79 -7.07
CA LEU A 151 -10.43 15.07 -7.33
C LEU A 151 -11.75 15.06 -6.54
N SER A 152 -11.97 16.11 -5.74
CA SER A 152 -13.27 16.35 -5.12
C SER A 152 -14.28 16.59 -6.24
N VAL A 153 -14.96 15.51 -6.66
CA VAL A 153 -16.06 15.61 -7.60
C VAL A 153 -17.29 15.87 -6.76
N ASN A 154 -17.92 17.03 -6.97
CA ASN A 154 -19.26 17.31 -6.44
C ASN A 154 -20.15 16.07 -6.64
N ALA A 155 -20.90 15.72 -5.59
CA ALA A 155 -21.48 14.42 -5.26
C ALA A 155 -22.52 13.82 -6.25
N SER A 156 -22.52 14.18 -7.53
CA SER A 156 -23.56 13.75 -8.48
C SER A 156 -23.11 12.76 -9.55
N ASN A 157 -21.81 12.43 -9.71
CA ASN A 157 -21.37 11.36 -10.62
C ASN A 157 -20.14 10.60 -10.07
N ASN A 158 -20.40 9.40 -9.54
CA ASN A 158 -19.58 8.60 -8.61
C ASN A 158 -18.36 7.87 -9.21
N HIS A 159 -17.55 8.52 -10.07
CA HIS A 159 -16.23 8.02 -10.40
C HIS A 159 -15.15 9.08 -10.15
N PRO A 160 -14.15 8.81 -9.29
CA PRO A 160 -12.99 9.68 -9.19
C PRO A 160 -12.37 9.78 -10.60
N ARG A 161 -12.34 10.98 -11.17
CA ARG A 161 -11.55 11.21 -12.39
C ARG A 161 -10.08 11.20 -11.98
N TYR A 162 -9.36 10.19 -12.45
CA TYR A 162 -7.92 10.13 -12.31
C TYR A 162 -7.31 10.94 -13.45
N TYR A 163 -6.39 11.86 -13.14
CA TYR A 163 -5.52 12.40 -14.18
C TYR A 163 -4.65 11.26 -14.68
N GLU A 164 -4.71 10.97 -15.98
CA GLU A 164 -3.68 10.14 -16.61
C GLU A 164 -2.34 10.84 -16.39
N SER A 165 -1.37 10.11 -15.83
CA SER A 165 -0.03 10.66 -15.67
C SER A 165 0.63 10.71 -17.04
N ASP A 166 1.25 11.85 -17.36
CA ASP A 166 2.13 12.02 -18.51
C ASP A 166 3.23 10.94 -18.56
N ALA A 167 3.57 10.32 -17.42
CA ALA A 167 4.52 9.20 -17.39
C ALA A 167 4.02 7.95 -18.14
N LEU A 168 2.72 7.84 -18.41
CA LEU A 168 2.11 6.73 -19.15
C LEU A 168 1.91 7.03 -20.63
N ASP A 169 2.22 8.26 -21.07
CA ASP A 169 2.15 8.63 -22.48
C ASP A 169 3.21 7.86 -23.29
N LYS A 170 2.75 7.07 -24.24
CA LYS A 170 3.60 6.23 -25.10
C LYS A 170 4.37 7.04 -26.15
N ASP A 171 3.95 8.27 -26.43
CA ASP A 171 4.66 9.16 -27.35
C ASP A 171 5.97 9.67 -26.73
N TYR A 172 6.13 9.57 -25.42
CA TYR A 172 7.37 9.89 -24.73
C TYR A 172 8.34 8.72 -24.71
N SER A 173 9.62 9.05 -24.97
CA SER A 173 10.72 8.08 -24.79
C SER A 173 10.70 7.48 -23.38
N PRO A 174 11.12 6.21 -23.19
CA PRO A 174 11.15 5.56 -21.88
C PRO A 174 11.88 6.38 -20.80
N LYS A 175 13.00 7.01 -21.18
CA LYS A 175 13.77 7.89 -20.28
C LYS A 175 12.98 9.12 -19.83
N LYS A 176 12.19 9.73 -20.72
CA LYS A 176 11.33 10.89 -20.40
C LYS A 176 10.19 10.47 -19.46
N ARG A 177 9.53 9.34 -19.74
CA ARG A 177 8.49 8.75 -18.88
C ARG A 177 9.01 8.50 -17.46
N LEU A 178 10.17 7.86 -17.34
CA LEU A 178 10.84 7.61 -16.07
C LEU A 178 11.16 8.91 -15.31
N PHE A 179 11.67 9.94 -16.01
CA PHE A 179 11.99 11.22 -15.39
C PHE A 179 10.72 11.94 -14.87
N ILE A 180 9.63 11.92 -15.65
CA ILE A 180 8.34 12.49 -15.24
C ILE A 180 7.83 11.76 -13.99
N ALA A 181 7.80 10.42 -14.02
CA ALA A 181 7.38 9.59 -12.90
C ALA A 181 8.19 9.87 -11.62
N ALA A 182 9.52 9.89 -11.72
CA ALA A 182 10.39 10.15 -10.58
C ALA A 182 10.19 11.57 -10.02
N ARG A 183 9.98 12.55 -10.90
CA ARG A 183 9.67 13.94 -10.50
C ARG A 183 8.36 13.98 -9.73
N GLU A 184 7.31 13.32 -10.22
CA GLU A 184 6.02 13.24 -9.54
C GLU A 184 6.16 12.63 -8.13
N CYS A 185 6.91 11.53 -7.98
CA CYS A 185 7.20 10.93 -6.68
C CYS A 185 7.91 11.90 -5.70
N VAL A 186 8.88 12.68 -6.18
CA VAL A 186 9.60 13.65 -5.33
C VAL A 186 8.73 14.84 -4.97
N SER A 187 8.08 15.46 -5.98
CA SER A 187 7.30 16.69 -5.82
C SER A 187 6.12 16.50 -4.87
N ARG A 188 5.43 15.36 -4.95
CA ARG A 188 4.20 15.13 -4.17
C ARG A 188 4.45 14.93 -2.68
N HIS A 189 5.62 14.41 -2.32
CA HIS A 189 5.97 14.10 -0.93
C HIS A 189 7.17 14.90 -0.41
N GLY A 190 7.54 15.97 -1.11
CA GLY A 190 8.62 16.88 -0.70
C GLY A 190 9.97 16.21 -0.50
N GLY A 191 10.25 15.10 -1.20
CA GLY A 191 11.47 14.31 -0.96
C GLY A 191 11.54 13.69 0.45
N HIS A 192 10.42 13.22 1.00
CA HIS A 192 10.40 12.50 2.28
C HIS A 192 10.94 11.06 2.13
N LEU A 193 12.22 10.84 2.42
CA LEU A 193 12.88 9.53 2.25
C LEU A 193 12.16 8.34 2.90
N PRO A 194 11.66 8.40 4.16
CA PRO A 194 10.94 7.28 4.75
C PRO A 194 9.69 6.90 3.94
N TRP A 195 8.99 7.88 3.37
CA TRP A 195 7.81 7.62 2.54
C TRP A 195 8.19 6.93 1.22
N ILE A 196 9.26 7.39 0.55
CA ILE A 196 9.75 6.74 -0.69
C ILE A 196 10.14 5.29 -0.39
N HIS A 197 10.79 5.04 0.76
CA HIS A 197 11.14 3.69 1.19
C HIS A 197 9.90 2.81 1.45
N GLU A 198 8.88 3.32 2.15
CA GLU A 198 7.60 2.62 2.34
C GLU A 198 6.91 2.30 1.00
N GLN A 199 6.98 3.19 0.01
CA GLN A 199 6.45 2.91 -1.33
C GLN A 199 7.23 1.81 -2.04
N MET A 200 8.56 1.83 -1.95
CA MET A 200 9.37 0.76 -2.54
C MET A 200 9.03 -0.60 -1.93
N GLN A 201 8.86 -0.68 -0.60
CA GLN A 201 8.41 -1.91 0.06
C GLN A 201 7.02 -2.37 -0.41
N PHE A 202 6.12 -1.42 -0.66
CA PHE A 202 4.80 -1.72 -1.20
C PHE A 202 4.86 -2.28 -2.62
N VAL A 203 5.63 -1.65 -3.52
CA VAL A 203 5.84 -2.10 -4.91
C VAL A 203 6.50 -3.48 -4.94
N GLU A 204 7.49 -3.73 -4.08
CA GLU A 204 8.10 -5.05 -3.91
C GLU A 204 7.07 -6.09 -3.42
N GLY A 205 6.23 -5.72 -2.44
CA GLY A 205 5.14 -6.56 -1.97
C GLY A 205 4.13 -6.90 -3.07
N PHE A 206 3.78 -5.92 -3.89
CA PHE A 206 2.92 -6.11 -5.07
C PHE A 206 3.56 -7.09 -6.07
N TRP A 207 4.83 -6.89 -6.42
CA TRP A 207 5.60 -7.81 -7.27
C TRP A 207 5.57 -9.25 -6.74
N LYS A 208 5.80 -9.44 -5.43
CA LYS A 208 5.75 -10.77 -4.80
C LYS A 208 4.37 -11.43 -4.97
N ASN A 209 3.29 -10.68 -4.85
CA ASN A 209 1.94 -11.20 -5.07
C ASN A 209 1.71 -11.60 -6.53
N VAL A 210 2.11 -10.76 -7.48
CA VAL A 210 2.00 -11.01 -8.93
C VAL A 210 2.73 -12.30 -9.31
N VAL A 211 3.96 -12.48 -8.81
CA VAL A 211 4.74 -13.72 -8.99
C VAL A 211 4.08 -14.91 -8.30
N ALA A 212 3.59 -14.75 -7.07
CA ALA A 212 2.94 -15.82 -6.32
C ALA A 212 1.69 -16.36 -7.03
N LEU A 213 0.93 -15.48 -7.69
CA LEU A 213 -0.27 -15.79 -8.46
C LEU A 213 0.02 -16.17 -9.92
N ALA A 214 1.28 -16.08 -10.35
CA ALA A 214 1.71 -16.30 -11.73
C ALA A 214 0.87 -15.49 -12.75
N VAL A 215 0.73 -14.18 -12.49
CA VAL A 215 0.04 -13.26 -13.40
C VAL A 215 0.93 -12.95 -14.60
N ALA A 216 0.38 -13.12 -15.82
CA ALA A 216 1.08 -12.89 -17.09
C ALA A 216 0.34 -11.81 -17.90
N ASP A 217 0.65 -10.54 -17.63
CA ASP A 217 0.05 -9.37 -18.28
C ASP A 217 1.16 -8.33 -18.53
N ASP A 218 1.54 -8.13 -19.81
CA ASP A 218 2.69 -7.29 -20.19
C ASP A 218 2.52 -5.84 -19.74
N ASP A 219 1.30 -5.33 -19.77
CA ASP A 219 0.99 -3.96 -19.39
C ASP A 219 1.16 -3.75 -17.88
N LEU A 220 0.75 -4.73 -17.06
CA LEU A 220 1.00 -4.74 -15.62
C LEU A 220 2.50 -4.73 -15.33
N TRP A 221 3.27 -5.58 -16.01
CA TRP A 221 4.71 -5.69 -15.83
C TRP A 221 5.44 -4.40 -16.23
N GLU A 222 5.02 -3.75 -17.31
CA GLU A 222 5.55 -2.44 -17.74
C GLU A 222 5.31 -1.37 -16.67
N ILE A 223 4.10 -1.27 -16.13
CA ILE A 223 3.74 -0.29 -15.11
C ILE A 223 4.50 -0.56 -13.80
N LEU A 224 4.63 -1.82 -13.43
CA LEU A 224 5.37 -2.24 -12.24
C LEU A 224 6.84 -1.85 -12.33
N GLN A 225 7.47 -2.10 -13.49
CA GLN A 225 8.85 -1.69 -13.76
C GLN A 225 9.00 -0.16 -13.70
N LEU A 226 8.12 0.59 -14.37
CA LEU A 226 8.13 2.05 -14.35
C LEU A 226 8.00 2.60 -12.93
N ALA A 227 7.07 2.07 -12.12
CA ALA A 227 6.87 2.49 -10.74
C ALA A 227 8.12 2.23 -9.89
N TRP A 228 8.75 1.05 -10.04
CA TRP A 228 9.97 0.70 -9.31
C TRP A 228 11.14 1.62 -9.67
N GLU A 229 11.44 1.77 -10.96
CA GLU A 229 12.53 2.63 -11.43
C GLU A 229 12.33 4.09 -11.04
N ALA A 230 11.09 4.58 -11.11
CA ALA A 230 10.76 5.95 -10.70
C ALA A 230 11.04 6.18 -9.21
N LEU A 231 10.70 5.24 -8.33
CA LEU A 231 10.98 5.33 -6.89
C LEU A 231 12.48 5.25 -6.59
N VAL A 232 13.22 4.39 -7.28
CA VAL A 232 14.69 4.31 -7.15
C VAL A 232 15.34 5.64 -7.56
N LEU A 233 14.92 6.19 -8.72
CA LEU A 233 15.42 7.47 -9.21
C LEU A 233 15.06 8.62 -8.27
N ALA A 234 13.82 8.67 -7.79
CA ALA A 234 13.35 9.65 -6.80
C ALA A 234 14.14 9.57 -5.48
N MET A 235 14.46 8.37 -5.01
CA MET A 235 15.29 8.17 -3.83
C MET A 235 16.71 8.71 -4.06
N SER A 236 17.29 8.45 -5.24
CA SER A 236 18.61 8.96 -5.60
C SER A 236 18.66 10.49 -5.62
N TRP A 237 17.66 11.14 -6.23
CA TRP A 237 17.54 12.60 -6.30
C TRP A 237 17.41 13.20 -4.92
N THR A 238 16.54 12.61 -4.09
CA THR A 238 16.31 13.08 -2.73
C THR A 238 17.57 12.98 -1.87
N ARG A 239 18.32 11.87 -1.97
CA ARG A 239 19.60 11.71 -1.26
C ARG A 239 20.64 12.71 -1.75
N GLY A 240 20.76 12.90 -3.07
CA GLY A 240 21.68 13.86 -3.68
C GLY A 240 21.39 15.30 -3.25
N ALA A 241 20.12 15.71 -3.27
CA ALA A 241 19.69 17.03 -2.83
C ALA A 241 20.04 17.28 -1.35
N ARG A 242 19.78 16.31 -0.47
CA ARG A 242 20.14 16.41 0.96
C ARG A 242 21.66 16.48 1.19
N ALA A 243 22.44 15.70 0.44
CA ALA A 243 23.89 15.73 0.53
C ALA A 243 24.46 17.09 0.07
N LYS A 244 23.90 17.68 -0.98
CA LYS A 244 24.26 19.02 -1.45
C LYS A 244 23.95 20.09 -0.40
N VAL A 245 22.75 20.08 0.15
CA VAL A 245 22.34 21.01 1.23
C VAL A 245 23.29 20.89 2.43
N ALA A 246 23.59 19.67 2.88
CA ALA A 246 24.51 19.44 3.99
C ALA A 246 25.94 19.94 3.71
N ARG A 247 26.41 19.79 2.47
CA ARG A 247 27.71 20.32 2.03
C ARG A 247 27.72 21.84 2.02
N ASP A 248 26.69 22.46 1.45
CA ASP A 248 26.56 23.91 1.36
C ASP A 248 26.45 24.54 2.76
N ASP A 249 25.70 23.91 3.67
CA ASP A 249 25.62 24.33 5.08
C ASP A 249 26.97 24.18 5.80
N ALA A 250 27.70 23.09 5.57
CA ALA A 250 29.04 22.91 6.13
C ALA A 250 30.03 23.96 5.62
N LEU A 251 29.97 24.30 4.33
CA LEU A 251 30.82 25.35 3.74
C LEU A 251 30.51 26.72 4.35
N ARG A 252 29.23 27.08 4.50
CA ARG A 252 28.82 28.33 5.17
C ARG A 252 29.32 28.42 6.60
N VAL A 253 29.29 27.31 7.34
CA VAL A 253 29.82 27.25 8.71
C VAL A 253 31.34 27.46 8.74
N LEU A 254 32.07 26.88 7.79
CA LEU A 254 33.52 27.07 7.66
C LEU A 254 33.89 28.50 7.26
N GLU A 255 33.18 29.10 6.30
CA GLU A 255 33.40 30.49 5.87
C GLU A 255 33.19 31.47 7.03
N ALA A 256 32.07 31.35 7.74
CA ALA A 256 31.81 32.22 8.88
C ALA A 256 32.81 32.01 10.03
N ALA A 257 33.26 30.77 10.27
CA ALA A 257 34.31 30.51 11.25
C ALA A 257 35.65 31.17 10.84
N HIS A 258 35.98 31.16 9.54
CA HIS A 258 37.16 31.84 9.02
C HIS A 258 37.08 33.36 9.19
N GLU A 259 35.89 33.93 9.04
CA GLU A 259 35.65 35.37 9.15
C GLU A 259 35.38 35.86 10.58
N GLY A 260 35.44 34.97 11.59
CA GLY A 260 35.10 35.29 12.97
C GLY A 260 33.62 35.66 13.20
N ARG A 261 32.75 35.35 12.22
CA ARG A 261 31.30 35.61 12.27
C ARG A 261 30.58 34.43 12.93
N GLN A 262 29.62 34.72 13.81
CA GLN A 262 28.75 33.69 14.36
C GLN A 262 27.65 33.30 13.34
N VAL A 263 27.51 32.01 13.04
CA VAL A 263 26.41 31.50 12.20
C VAL A 263 25.22 31.15 13.08
N VAL A 264 24.08 31.78 12.79
CA VAL A 264 22.79 31.36 13.33
C VAL A 264 22.24 30.29 12.38
N VAL A 265 22.32 29.02 12.78
CA VAL A 265 21.65 27.93 12.06
C VAL A 265 20.22 27.82 12.55
N GLU A 266 19.26 28.22 11.72
CA GLU A 266 17.84 28.03 12.02
C GLU A 266 17.47 26.56 11.91
N SER A 267 17.07 25.95 13.04
CA SER A 267 16.58 24.58 13.08
C SER A 267 15.16 24.53 12.51
N PRO A 268 14.87 23.69 11.50
CA PRO A 268 13.52 23.55 10.94
C PRO A 268 12.46 23.07 11.94
N ARG A 269 12.87 22.52 13.09
CA ARG A 269 11.95 22.00 14.13
C ARG A 269 11.57 23.01 15.22
N ASP A 270 12.28 24.14 15.34
CA ASP A 270 12.09 25.10 16.43
C ASP A 270 11.97 26.52 15.89
N LYS A 271 10.80 26.88 15.34
CA LYS A 271 10.52 28.27 14.93
C LYS A 271 10.49 29.28 16.10
N ALA A 272 10.67 28.84 17.35
CA ALA A 272 10.60 29.68 18.54
C ALA A 272 11.93 29.87 19.30
N ARG A 273 13.04 29.24 18.90
CA ARG A 273 14.32 29.37 19.61
C ARG A 273 15.48 29.73 18.68
N ARG A 274 15.77 31.04 18.61
CA ARG A 274 17.09 31.53 18.16
C ARG A 274 18.13 31.10 19.19
N VAL A 275 19.01 30.19 18.82
CA VAL A 275 20.18 29.85 19.65
C VAL A 275 21.42 30.16 18.82
N VAL A 276 22.12 31.21 19.20
CA VAL A 276 23.49 31.48 18.77
C VAL A 276 24.35 30.37 19.35
N ARG A 277 25.03 29.59 18.50
CA ARG A 277 25.87 28.47 18.94
C ARG A 277 27.25 28.62 18.37
N THR A 278 28.25 28.39 19.19
CA THR A 278 29.63 28.28 18.73
C THR A 278 29.88 26.90 18.12
N LEU A 279 30.84 26.78 17.19
CA LEU A 279 31.25 25.51 16.59
C LEU A 279 31.63 24.46 17.65
N GLY A 280 32.18 24.91 18.79
CA GLY A 280 32.50 24.07 19.94
C GLY A 280 31.27 23.40 20.57
N ASP A 281 30.13 24.11 20.67
CA ASP A 281 28.92 23.60 21.30
C ASP A 281 28.20 22.53 20.46
N TYR A 282 28.27 22.65 19.13
CA TYR A 282 27.67 21.69 18.21
C TYR A 282 28.46 20.36 18.19
N VAL A 283 29.80 20.45 18.13
CA VAL A 283 30.68 19.28 18.17
C VAL A 283 30.66 18.59 19.54
N ALA A 284 30.63 19.35 20.64
CA ALA A 284 30.57 18.80 22.00
C ALA A 284 29.26 18.07 22.31
N ARG A 285 28.12 18.50 21.75
CA ARG A 285 26.84 17.78 21.88
C ARG A 285 26.79 16.50 21.05
N ARG A 286 27.23 16.56 19.78
CA ARG A 286 27.28 15.37 18.89
C ARG A 286 28.22 14.28 19.40
N MET A 287 29.29 14.64 20.10
CA MET A 287 30.21 13.70 20.75
C MET A 287 29.64 13.09 22.05
N LYS A 288 28.76 13.80 22.77
CA LYS A 288 28.08 13.28 23.96
C LYS A 288 26.95 12.31 23.63
N ASP A 289 26.23 12.53 22.53
CA ASP A 289 25.15 11.64 22.09
C ASP A 289 25.66 10.34 21.42
N GLY A 290 26.92 10.31 21.00
CA GLY A 290 27.60 9.11 20.47
C GLY A 290 28.20 8.17 21.52
N ARG A 291 28.06 8.45 22.82
CA ARG A 291 28.54 7.57 23.92
C ARG A 291 27.41 6.96 24.76
N ARG A 292 26.17 7.06 24.29
CA ARG A 292 25.02 6.34 24.85
C ARG A 292 24.30 5.53 23.76
N ARG A 293 25.07 4.74 23.00
CA ARG A 293 24.67 3.44 22.45
C ARG A 293 25.92 2.58 22.32
#